data_AF-A0AB39P3G2-F1
#
_entry.id   AF-A0AB39P3G2-F1
#
_cell.length_a   1.000
_cell.length_b   1.000
_cell.length_c   1.000
_cell.angle_alpha   90.00
_cell.angle_beta   90.00
_cell.angle_gamma   90.00
#
_symmetry.space_group_name_H-M   'P 1'
#
loop_
_entity.id
_entity.type
_entity.pdbx_description
1 polymer ?
#
loop_
_entity_poly.entity_id
_entity_poly.type
_entity_poly.pdbx_seq_one_letter_code
_entity_poly.pdbx_strand_id
1 'polypeptide(L)'
;MLRTAEITAELTGLPPRGEDSHQLYWRSKLEFTLDCFVCERIGRTTVFERGAERALCSGSRSGFSRHYAAARLAAFDTTQGAERLAARVLVDFWWAPFQDSRDGHRAMAPTSHPWVRLHLGYYCKDRKESGTDSTQTNAVRPHEMSCRHCDRVLATSTETPAVRLLV
;
A
#
# COMPACT_ATOMS: atom_id res chain seq x y z
N MET A 1 -11.80 -19.30 -2.85
CA MET A 1 -12.59 -18.31 -3.61
C MET A 1 -11.68 -17.15 -3.96
N LEU A 2 -11.61 -16.75 -5.23
CA LEU A 2 -10.92 -15.54 -5.66
C LEU A 2 -11.73 -14.31 -5.19
N ARG A 3 -11.04 -13.30 -4.66
CA ARG A 3 -11.61 -12.01 -4.25
C ARG A 3 -10.73 -10.89 -4.77
N THR A 4 -11.31 -9.72 -4.97
CA THR A 4 -10.57 -8.52 -5.38
C THR A 4 -10.82 -7.39 -4.38
N ALA A 5 -9.76 -6.69 -3.99
CA ALA A 5 -9.84 -5.45 -3.23
C ALA A 5 -9.40 -4.28 -4.12
N GLU A 6 -10.19 -3.22 -4.14
CA GLU A 6 -9.82 -1.93 -4.66
C GLU A 6 -9.29 -1.05 -3.53
N ILE A 7 -8.13 -0.44 -3.77
CA ILE A 7 -7.46 0.44 -2.84
C ILE A 7 -7.28 1.79 -3.55
N THR A 8 -7.75 2.86 -2.93
CA THR A 8 -7.59 4.22 -3.47
C THR A 8 -6.92 5.13 -2.46
N ALA A 9 -6.05 6.01 -2.95
CA ALA A 9 -5.48 7.09 -2.15
C ALA A 9 -5.26 8.34 -2.99
N GLU A 10 -5.37 9.50 -2.36
CA GLU A 10 -5.13 10.79 -2.98
C GLU A 10 -4.17 11.62 -2.11
N LEU A 11 -3.25 12.30 -2.79
CA LEU A 11 -2.41 13.34 -2.23
C LEU A 11 -2.79 14.68 -2.87
N THR A 12 -2.87 15.71 -2.05
CA THR A 12 -3.21 17.08 -2.43
C THR A 12 -2.10 18.05 -2.01
N GLY A 13 -2.25 19.34 -2.33
CA GLY A 13 -1.27 20.35 -1.95
C GLY A 13 0.10 20.13 -2.59
N LEU A 14 0.13 19.56 -3.81
CA LEU A 14 1.37 19.45 -4.55
C LEU A 14 1.87 20.86 -4.91
N PRO A 15 3.16 21.18 -4.70
CA PRO A 15 3.72 22.44 -5.12
C PRO A 15 3.50 22.66 -6.63
N PRO A 16 3.33 23.93 -7.08
CA PRO A 16 3.21 24.25 -8.50
C PRO A 16 4.36 23.63 -9.28
N ARG A 17 4.05 23.03 -10.44
CA ARG A 17 5.07 22.46 -11.31
C ARG A 17 5.98 23.59 -11.81
N GLY A 18 7.27 23.46 -11.53
CA GLY A 18 8.30 24.42 -11.90
C GLY A 18 9.68 23.78 -11.91
N GLU A 19 10.71 24.55 -12.26
CA GLU A 19 12.09 24.06 -12.30
C GLU A 19 12.52 23.46 -10.97
N ASP A 20 12.04 23.99 -9.84
CA ASP A 20 12.39 23.54 -8.48
C ASP A 20 11.42 22.51 -7.88
N SER A 21 10.42 22.04 -8.63
CA SER A 21 9.43 21.08 -8.14
C SER A 21 9.99 19.65 -8.05
N HIS A 22 9.64 18.96 -6.96
CA HIS A 22 9.98 17.54 -6.77
C HIS A 22 9.20 16.67 -7.75
N GLN A 23 9.86 15.66 -8.32
CA GLN A 23 9.17 14.67 -9.15
C GLN A 23 8.56 13.59 -8.25
N LEU A 24 7.35 13.82 -7.73
CA LEU A 24 6.64 12.89 -6.85
C LEU A 24 5.84 11.85 -7.65
N TYR A 25 5.91 10.57 -7.27
CA TYR A 25 5.18 9.48 -7.91
C TYR A 25 4.87 8.33 -6.93
N TRP A 26 3.83 7.55 -7.23
CA TRP A 26 3.55 6.30 -6.54
C TRP A 26 4.54 5.21 -6.96
N ARG A 27 5.16 4.54 -6.00
CA ARG A 27 6.04 3.40 -6.26
C ARG A 27 5.22 2.16 -6.61
N SER A 28 5.86 1.21 -7.28
CA SER A 28 5.32 -0.10 -7.65
C SER A 28 5.00 -1.03 -6.47
N LYS A 29 5.06 -0.56 -5.23
CA LYS A 29 4.98 -1.38 -4.02
C LYS A 29 3.76 -1.02 -3.18
N LEU A 30 3.07 -2.05 -2.71
CA LEU A 30 1.94 -1.97 -1.79
C LEU A 30 2.14 -2.96 -0.64
N GLU A 31 1.83 -2.57 0.59
CA GLU A 31 1.70 -3.50 1.71
C GLU A 31 0.24 -3.54 2.15
N PHE A 32 -0.32 -4.74 2.26
CA PHE A 32 -1.74 -4.93 2.52
C PHE A 32 -1.94 -6.07 3.51
N THR A 33 -2.80 -5.86 4.51
CA THR A 33 -3.10 -6.89 5.51
C THR A 33 -4.12 -7.87 4.94
N LEU A 34 -3.71 -9.14 4.89
CA LEU A 34 -4.53 -10.26 4.44
C LEU A 34 -4.41 -11.44 5.41
N ASP A 35 -5.48 -12.20 5.51
CA ASP A 35 -5.43 -13.52 6.12
C ASP A 35 -4.71 -14.48 5.17
N CYS A 36 -3.69 -15.17 5.68
CA CYS A 36 -2.85 -16.05 4.87
C CYS A 36 -3.16 -17.50 5.20
N PHE A 37 -3.97 -18.14 4.36
CA PHE A 37 -4.31 -19.57 4.51
C PHE A 37 -3.10 -20.49 4.29
N VAL A 38 -2.04 -20.02 3.63
CA VAL A 38 -0.82 -20.83 3.38
C VAL A 38 -0.06 -21.11 4.69
N CYS A 39 0.03 -20.12 5.58
CA CYS A 39 0.59 -20.31 6.92
C CYS A 39 -0.48 -20.37 8.02
N GLU A 40 -1.76 -20.39 7.62
CA GLU A 40 -2.91 -20.39 8.51
C GLU A 40 -2.83 -19.32 9.61
N ARG A 41 -2.53 -18.07 9.21
CA ARG A 41 -2.46 -16.91 10.13
C ARG A 41 -3.33 -15.76 9.65
N ILE A 42 -4.09 -15.16 10.56
CA ILE A 42 -4.88 -13.95 10.28
C ILE A 42 -4.01 -12.69 10.37
N GLY A 43 -4.47 -11.62 9.70
CA GLY A 43 -3.89 -10.27 9.89
C GLY A 43 -2.44 -10.13 9.45
N ARG A 44 -2.05 -10.74 8.33
CA ARG A 44 -0.67 -10.77 7.85
C ARG A 44 -0.39 -9.66 6.87
N THR A 45 0.68 -8.91 7.12
CA THR A 45 1.22 -7.98 6.12
C THR A 45 1.70 -8.79 4.92
N THR A 46 1.10 -8.52 3.78
CA THR A 46 1.43 -9.10 2.49
C THR A 46 1.97 -7.98 1.59
N VAL A 47 3.14 -8.22 0.99
CA VAL A 47 3.85 -7.26 0.15
C VAL A 47 3.59 -7.59 -1.31
N PHE A 48 3.21 -6.57 -2.06
CA PHE A 48 2.85 -6.63 -3.46
C PHE A 48 3.80 -5.72 -4.26
N GLU A 49 4.28 -6.22 -5.40
CA GLU A 49 5.14 -5.48 -6.33
C GLU A 49 4.54 -5.54 -7.74
N ARG A 50 4.51 -4.41 -8.44
CA ARG A 50 3.95 -4.32 -9.80
C ARG A 50 4.74 -5.22 -10.73
N GLY A 51 4.04 -6.09 -11.46
CA GLY A 51 4.65 -7.05 -12.38
C GLY A 51 5.07 -8.37 -11.74
N ALA A 52 5.01 -8.50 -10.41
CA ALA A 52 5.22 -9.79 -9.75
C ALA A 52 3.98 -10.69 -9.92
N GLU A 53 4.20 -11.96 -10.24
CA GLU A 53 3.11 -12.95 -10.38
C GLU A 53 2.42 -13.27 -9.06
N ARG A 54 3.14 -13.13 -7.93
CA ARG A 54 2.69 -13.49 -6.59
C ARG A 54 3.17 -12.48 -5.56
N ALA A 55 2.35 -12.24 -4.55
CA ALA A 55 2.65 -11.43 -3.40
C ALA A 55 3.44 -12.23 -2.34
N LEU A 56 4.10 -11.55 -1.41
CA LEU A 56 4.89 -12.15 -0.35
C LEU A 56 4.23 -11.91 1.02
N CYS A 57 3.83 -13.00 1.68
CA CYS A 57 3.45 -12.95 3.09
C CYS A 57 4.71 -12.67 3.93
N SER A 58 4.60 -11.77 4.90
CA SER A 58 5.69 -11.42 5.82
C SER A 58 6.20 -12.57 6.68
N GLY A 59 5.43 -13.65 6.85
CA GLY A 59 5.81 -14.75 7.74
C GLY A 59 5.79 -14.34 9.22
N SER A 60 5.92 -15.31 10.12
CA SER A 60 5.89 -15.10 11.57
C SER A 60 7.30 -15.22 12.12
N ARG A 61 7.65 -14.38 13.09
CA ARG A 61 8.94 -14.50 13.80
C ARG A 61 9.11 -15.85 14.51
N SER A 62 8.02 -16.58 14.77
CA SER A 62 8.00 -17.82 15.54
C SER A 62 7.94 -19.12 14.71
N GLY A 63 8.21 -19.10 13.39
CA GLY A 63 8.35 -20.37 12.65
C GLY A 63 8.10 -20.33 11.14
N PHE A 64 7.23 -19.45 10.64
CA PHE A 64 7.02 -19.30 9.21
C PHE A 64 7.91 -18.20 8.62
N SER A 65 8.87 -18.56 7.80
CA SER A 65 9.61 -17.60 6.99
C SER A 65 8.69 -16.87 6.00
N ARG A 66 9.22 -15.81 5.36
CA ARG A 66 8.55 -15.15 4.24
C ARG A 66 8.27 -16.18 3.15
N HIS A 67 7.06 -16.20 2.62
CA HIS A 67 6.63 -17.15 1.60
C HIS A 67 5.65 -16.49 0.63
N TYR A 68 5.47 -17.10 -0.53
CA TYR A 68 4.50 -16.63 -1.51
C TYR A 68 3.07 -16.82 -0.99
N ALA A 69 2.28 -15.75 -1.08
CA ALA A 69 0.84 -15.79 -0.89
C ALA A 69 0.15 -15.95 -2.25
N ALA A 70 -1.01 -16.60 -2.26
CA ALA A 70 -1.87 -16.71 -3.44
C ALA A 70 -2.63 -15.38 -3.70
N ALA A 71 -1.87 -14.30 -3.88
CA ALA A 71 -2.37 -12.95 -4.14
C ALA A 71 -1.45 -12.24 -5.12
N ARG A 72 -1.94 -11.24 -5.84
CA ARG A 72 -1.17 -10.44 -6.80
C ARG A 72 -1.78 -9.04 -6.99
N LEU A 73 -1.01 -8.13 -7.59
CA LEU A 73 -1.57 -6.90 -8.14
C LEU A 73 -2.21 -7.19 -9.48
N ALA A 74 -3.50 -6.90 -9.60
CA ALA A 74 -4.25 -7.00 -10.84
C ALA A 74 -4.15 -5.73 -11.68
N ALA A 75 -4.15 -4.57 -11.03
CA ALA A 75 -3.97 -3.26 -11.66
C ALA A 75 -3.33 -2.26 -10.70
N PHE A 76 -2.60 -1.29 -11.27
CA PHE A 76 -2.03 -0.16 -10.52
C PHE A 76 -2.08 1.07 -11.43
N ASP A 77 -3.13 1.86 -11.28
CA ASP A 77 -3.37 3.08 -12.04
C ASP A 77 -3.00 4.29 -11.20
N THR A 78 -2.31 5.24 -11.82
CA THR A 78 -1.95 6.52 -11.22
C THR A 78 -2.55 7.65 -12.04
N THR A 79 -3.02 8.68 -11.35
CA THR A 79 -3.55 9.89 -11.99
C THR A 79 -2.84 11.09 -11.40
N GLN A 80 -2.20 11.90 -12.24
CA GLN A 80 -1.46 13.09 -11.82
C GLN A 80 -2.11 14.34 -12.42
N GLY A 81 -2.65 15.20 -11.56
CA GLY A 81 -3.18 16.52 -11.93
C GLY A 81 -2.18 17.64 -11.66
N ALA A 82 -2.67 18.89 -11.68
CA ALA A 82 -1.87 20.07 -11.32
C ALA A 82 -1.52 20.08 -9.81
N GLU A 83 -2.52 19.83 -8.96
CA GLU A 83 -2.39 19.91 -7.49
C GLU A 83 -2.72 18.59 -6.79
N ARG A 84 -2.92 17.50 -7.56
CA ARG A 84 -3.28 16.19 -7.02
C ARG A 84 -2.47 15.05 -7.60
N LEU A 85 -2.22 14.02 -6.79
CA LEU A 85 -1.64 12.74 -7.20
C LEU A 85 -2.44 11.61 -6.57
N ALA A 86 -3.13 10.83 -7.39
CA ALA A 86 -4.01 9.74 -6.94
C ALA A 86 -3.52 8.37 -7.43
N ALA A 87 -3.83 7.34 -6.65
CA ALA A 87 -3.61 5.94 -7.00
C ALA A 87 -4.92 5.15 -6.87
N ARG A 88 -5.14 4.23 -7.80
CA ARG A 88 -6.16 3.18 -7.74
C ARG A 88 -5.48 1.85 -8.01
N VAL A 89 -5.52 0.96 -7.02
CA VAL A 89 -4.82 -0.31 -7.05
C VAL A 89 -5.83 -1.44 -6.86
N LEU A 90 -5.75 -2.46 -7.72
CA LEU A 90 -6.55 -3.67 -7.58
C LEU A 90 -5.67 -4.83 -7.12
N VAL A 91 -6.08 -5.48 -6.04
CA VAL A 91 -5.41 -6.65 -5.46
C VAL A 91 -6.32 -7.85 -5.60
N ASP A 92 -5.86 -8.86 -6.33
CA ASP A 92 -6.50 -10.17 -6.37
C ASP A 92 -5.90 -11.06 -5.29
N PHE A 93 -6.74 -11.78 -4.54
CA PHE A 93 -6.29 -12.75 -3.56
C PHE A 93 -7.24 -13.93 -3.44
N TRP A 94 -6.67 -15.12 -3.28
CA TRP A 94 -7.41 -16.32 -2.95
C TRP A 94 -7.64 -16.37 -1.44
N TRP A 95 -8.89 -16.63 -1.06
CA TRP A 95 -9.27 -16.81 0.33
C TRP A 95 -10.08 -18.10 0.52
N ALA A 96 -9.80 -18.79 1.62
CA ALA A 96 -10.56 -19.92 2.12
C ALA A 96 -10.61 -19.84 3.67
N PRO A 97 -11.67 -20.35 4.32
CA PRO A 97 -11.72 -20.43 5.77
C PRO A 97 -10.63 -21.34 6.32
N PHE A 98 -9.98 -20.94 7.42
CA PHE A 98 -9.02 -21.75 8.19
C PHE A 98 -9.10 -21.40 9.68
N GLN A 99 -8.47 -22.20 10.55
CA GLN A 99 -8.26 -21.86 11.96
C GLN A 99 -6.87 -21.24 12.13
N ASP A 100 -6.77 -20.12 12.83
CA ASP A 100 -5.48 -19.48 13.08
C ASP A 100 -4.60 -20.40 13.92
N SER A 101 -3.44 -20.76 13.39
CA SER A 101 -2.48 -21.66 14.03
C SER A 101 -1.87 -21.12 15.34
N ARG A 102 -2.06 -19.83 15.68
CA ARG A 102 -1.62 -19.24 16.96
C ARG A 102 -2.64 -19.35 18.06
N ASP A 103 -3.84 -18.85 17.78
CA ASP A 103 -4.85 -18.54 18.80
C ASP A 103 -6.12 -19.38 18.61
N GLY A 104 -6.20 -20.21 17.55
CA GLY A 104 -7.34 -21.09 17.26
C GLY A 104 -8.58 -20.38 16.71
N HIS A 105 -8.54 -19.04 16.59
CA HIS A 105 -9.66 -18.26 16.04
C HIS A 105 -9.94 -18.63 14.58
N ARG A 106 -11.22 -18.71 14.22
CA ARG A 106 -11.63 -18.95 12.83
C ARG A 106 -11.39 -17.71 11.99
N ALA A 107 -10.61 -17.85 10.91
CA ALA A 107 -10.44 -16.79 9.94
C ALA A 107 -11.78 -16.47 9.25
N MET A 108 -12.04 -15.18 9.07
CA MET A 108 -13.20 -14.69 8.34
C MET A 108 -12.72 -14.01 7.06
N ALA A 109 -13.52 -14.07 6.00
CA ALA A 109 -13.19 -13.29 4.81
C ALA A 109 -13.05 -11.83 5.24
N PRO A 110 -12.09 -11.06 4.69
CA PRO A 110 -11.98 -9.65 5.01
C PRO A 110 -13.36 -9.01 4.84
N THR A 111 -13.90 -8.37 5.88
CA THR A 111 -15.25 -7.79 5.85
C THR A 111 -15.22 -6.28 5.88
N SER A 112 -14.16 -5.65 6.40
CA SER A 112 -13.97 -4.19 6.31
C SER A 112 -12.54 -3.74 6.67
N HIS A 113 -12.09 -2.65 6.03
CA HIS A 113 -10.94 -1.81 6.40
C HIS A 113 -9.61 -2.50 6.79
N PRO A 114 -9.08 -3.45 6.00
CA PRO A 114 -7.73 -3.96 6.23
C PRO A 114 -6.68 -2.85 6.14
N TRP A 115 -5.62 -2.98 6.94
CA TRP A 115 -4.50 -2.04 6.91
C TRP A 115 -3.81 -2.06 5.55
N VAL A 116 -3.49 -0.88 5.03
CA VAL A 116 -2.75 -0.72 3.79
C VAL A 116 -1.68 0.37 3.94
N ARG A 117 -0.54 0.17 3.28
CA ARG A 117 0.49 1.17 3.05
C ARG A 117 0.82 1.25 1.56
N LEU A 118 0.74 2.46 1.02
CA LEU A 118 1.16 2.80 -0.32
C LEU A 118 2.50 3.54 -0.26
N HIS A 119 3.44 3.16 -1.11
CA HIS A 119 4.77 3.75 -1.14
C HIS A 119 4.89 4.85 -2.18
N LEU A 120 5.63 5.89 -1.85
CA LEU A 120 5.92 7.04 -2.68
C LEU A 120 7.42 7.12 -2.96
N GLY A 121 7.76 7.66 -4.12
CA GLY A 121 9.11 8.01 -4.52
C GLY A 121 9.13 9.45 -4.95
N TYR A 122 10.24 10.13 -4.71
CA TYR A 122 10.45 11.47 -5.22
C TYR A 122 11.90 11.70 -5.63
N TYR A 123 12.10 12.60 -6.58
CA TYR A 123 13.42 13.15 -6.91
C TYR A 123 13.50 14.62 -6.47
N CYS A 124 14.46 14.91 -5.58
CA CYS A 124 14.78 16.26 -5.14
C CYS A 124 15.73 16.90 -6.15
N LYS A 125 15.27 17.96 -6.82
CA LYS A 125 16.08 18.66 -7.82
C LYS A 125 17.17 19.52 -7.18
N ASP A 126 16.88 20.15 -6.03
CA ASP A 126 17.82 21.01 -5.30
C ASP A 126 19.09 20.24 -4.90
N ARG A 127 18.93 19.01 -4.40
CA ARG A 127 20.05 18.14 -3.96
C ARG A 127 20.44 17.07 -4.96
N LYS A 128 19.68 16.91 -6.05
CA LYS A 128 19.85 15.85 -7.06
C LYS A 128 19.78 14.43 -6.49
N GLU A 129 18.99 14.25 -5.43
CA GLU A 129 18.88 12.98 -4.71
C GLU A 129 17.46 12.43 -4.72
N SER A 130 17.34 11.10 -4.76
CA SER A 130 16.05 10.42 -4.62
C SER A 130 15.70 10.18 -3.15
N GLY A 131 14.40 10.18 -2.87
CA GLY A 131 13.86 9.80 -1.57
C GLY A 131 12.57 9.01 -1.72
N THR A 132 12.08 8.54 -0.58
CA THR A 132 10.90 7.70 -0.50
C THR A 132 10.06 8.10 0.69
N ASP A 133 8.75 7.97 0.56
CA ASP A 133 7.80 8.18 1.64
C ASP A 133 6.68 7.13 1.54
N SER A 134 5.67 7.20 2.40
CA SER A 134 4.49 6.35 2.31
C SER A 134 3.27 6.96 3.01
N THR A 135 2.08 6.58 2.57
CA THR A 135 0.84 6.85 3.29
C THR A 135 0.13 5.55 3.64
N GLN A 136 -0.51 5.49 4.80
CA GLN A 136 -1.10 4.27 5.35
C GLN A 136 -2.38 4.54 6.12
N THR A 137 -3.20 3.51 6.33
CA THR A 137 -4.54 3.67 6.94
C THR A 137 -4.54 4.16 8.38
N ASN A 138 -3.47 3.89 9.13
CA ASN A 138 -3.34 4.26 10.55
C ASN A 138 -2.48 5.50 10.79
N ALA A 139 -2.22 6.31 9.76
CA ALA A 139 -1.53 7.59 9.93
C ALA A 139 -2.50 8.68 10.44
N VAL A 140 -2.00 9.57 11.30
CA VAL A 140 -2.73 10.78 11.71
C VAL A 140 -2.93 11.69 10.49
N ARG A 141 -4.08 12.36 10.40
CA ARG A 141 -4.51 13.15 9.23
C ARG A 141 -4.91 14.57 9.67
N PRO A 142 -4.59 15.61 8.87
CA PRO A 142 -3.79 15.57 7.64
C PRO A 142 -2.33 15.20 7.93
N HIS A 143 -1.68 14.53 6.96
CA HIS A 143 -0.26 14.16 7.04
C HIS A 143 0.52 14.86 5.95
N GLU A 144 1.38 15.80 6.33
CA GLU A 144 2.31 16.46 5.42
C GLU A 144 3.55 15.58 5.21
N MET A 145 3.88 15.35 3.95
CA MET A 145 5.09 14.64 3.52
C MET A 145 6.10 15.67 3.07
N SER A 146 7.33 15.56 3.58
CA SER A 146 8.40 16.53 3.33
C SER A 146 9.63 15.86 2.73
N CYS A 147 10.34 16.58 1.88
CA CYS A 147 11.57 16.11 1.29
C CYS A 147 12.66 16.04 2.35
N ARG A 148 13.19 14.84 2.65
CA ARG A 148 14.30 14.65 3.60
C ARG A 148 15.63 15.37 3.25
N HIS A 149 15.70 15.96 2.05
CA HIS A 149 16.93 16.52 1.48
C HIS A 149 16.95 18.05 1.46
N CYS A 150 15.77 18.68 1.41
CA CYS A 150 15.62 20.14 1.40
C CYS A 150 14.45 20.66 2.26
N ASP A 151 13.80 19.78 3.01
CA ASP A 151 12.72 20.06 3.98
C ASP A 151 11.45 20.72 3.40
N ARG A 152 11.39 20.90 2.08
CA ARG A 152 10.17 21.39 1.40
C ARG A 152 9.07 20.33 1.42
N VAL A 153 7.83 20.79 1.58
CA VAL A 153 6.64 19.95 1.49
C VAL A 153 6.52 19.36 0.08
N LEU A 154 6.29 18.04 0.00
CA LEU A 154 6.07 17.28 -1.22
C LEU A 154 4.59 17.21 -1.58
N ALA A 155 3.76 16.87 -0.60
CA ALA A 155 2.31 16.77 -0.71
C ALA A 155 1.69 16.58 0.69
N THR A 156 0.37 16.67 0.75
CA THR A 156 -0.43 16.38 1.94
C THR A 156 -1.36 15.20 1.67
N SER A 157 -1.41 14.24 2.59
CA SER A 157 -2.46 13.22 2.62
C SER A 157 -3.54 13.66 3.58
N THR A 158 -4.68 14.11 3.05
CA THR A 158 -5.83 14.60 3.82
C THR A 158 -6.78 13.48 4.20
N GLU A 159 -6.87 12.44 3.37
CA GLU A 159 -7.77 11.31 3.55
C GLU A 159 -7.03 9.98 3.76
N THR A 160 -7.63 9.09 4.53
CA THR A 160 -7.16 7.72 4.74
C THR A 160 -7.30 6.92 3.44
N PRO A 161 -6.31 6.10 3.03
CA PRO A 161 -6.49 5.18 1.91
C PRO A 161 -7.75 4.34 2.10
N ALA A 162 -8.65 4.40 1.13
CA ALA A 162 -9.90 3.65 1.18
C ALA A 162 -9.66 2.24 0.62
N VAL A 163 -10.29 1.25 1.26
CA VAL A 163 -10.27 -0.14 0.80
C VAL A 163 -11.69 -0.61 0.61
N ARG A 164 -12.01 -1.04 -0.61
CA ARG A 164 -13.31 -1.57 -0.99
C ARG A 164 -13.14 -2.98 -1.53
N LEU A 165 -13.85 -3.94 -0.93
CA LEU A 165 -13.89 -5.30 -1.47
C LEU A 165 -14.88 -5.35 -2.62
N LEU A 166 -14.43 -5.86 -3.76
CA LEU A 166 -15.26 -6.09 -4.93
C LEU A 166 -15.82 -7.52 -4.82
N VAL A 167 -17.14 -7.63 -4.89
CA VAL A 167 -17.89 -8.89 -4.83
C VAL A 167 -17.75 -9.73 -6.08
#